data_AF-A0A928PQC8-F1
#
_entry.id   AF-A0A928PQC8-F1
#
_cell.length_a   1.000
_cell.length_b   1.000
_cell.length_c   1.000
_cell.angle_alpha   90.00
_cell.angle_beta   90.00
_cell.angle_gamma   90.00
#
_symmetry.space_group_name_H-M   'P 1'
#
loop_
_entity.id
_entity.type
_entity.pdbx_description
1 polymer ?
#
loop_
_entity_poly.entity_id
_entity_poly.type
_entity_poly.pdbx_seq_one_letter_code
_entity_poly.pdbx_strand_id
1 'polypeptide(L)'
;MENNQHKFIEYVEKFAEVNKCHIWLGGSFLHGGATLFSDVDISVFCTCKDLIELIYGYGKPVYISYTHKPLGILIVIYEDGVAVDLEIIETMNIEGVGYFHTDDIKAYNYIRSEKICRELSLRSDTPYQVSRLFHRSLIKFLSGKREIGVRTANEIATFLDPGSLIDESGYANSINDLLKSFDEQYHLPFKYYNILRELIEKLNDADCK
;
A
#
# COMPACT_ATOMS: atom_id res chain seq x y z
N MET A 1 13.38 1.91 -9.85
CA MET A 1 12.46 0.85 -9.38
C MET A 1 12.10 -0.18 -10.45
N GLU A 2 12.44 -1.45 -10.26
CA GLU A 2 11.73 -2.58 -10.88
C GLU A 2 10.83 -3.16 -9.78
N ASN A 3 9.59 -2.65 -9.66
CA ASN A 3 8.62 -3.21 -8.73
C ASN A 3 8.47 -4.70 -9.04
N ASN A 4 8.76 -5.56 -8.06
CA ASN A 4 8.74 -6.99 -8.26
C ASN A 4 7.59 -7.64 -7.50
N GLN A 5 6.36 -7.21 -7.81
CA GLN A 5 5.15 -7.72 -7.16
C GLN A 5 5.02 -9.24 -7.29
N HIS A 6 5.46 -9.82 -8.42
CA HIS A 6 5.46 -11.27 -8.61
C HIS A 6 6.37 -11.99 -7.61
N LYS A 7 7.60 -11.48 -7.38
CA LYS A 7 8.49 -12.04 -6.37
C LYS A 7 7.90 -11.92 -4.96
N PHE A 8 7.19 -10.83 -4.66
CA PHE A 8 6.47 -10.71 -3.39
C PHE A 8 5.37 -11.78 -3.27
N ILE A 9 4.55 -11.97 -4.31
CA ILE A 9 3.48 -12.99 -4.33
C ILE A 9 4.06 -14.40 -4.18
N GLU A 10 5.14 -14.75 -4.90
CA GLU A 10 5.83 -16.03 -4.76
C GLU A 10 6.36 -16.26 -3.33
N TYR A 11 6.89 -15.21 -2.71
CA TYR A 11 7.31 -15.25 -1.31
C TYR A 11 6.12 -15.54 -0.39
N VAL A 12 5.00 -14.84 -0.57
CA VAL A 12 3.79 -14.99 0.24
C VAL A 12 3.18 -16.40 0.10
N GLU A 13 3.11 -16.92 -1.13
CA GLU A 13 2.62 -18.28 -1.42
C GLU A 13 3.44 -19.32 -0.67
N LYS A 14 4.78 -19.24 -0.77
CA LYS A 14 5.69 -20.13 -0.05
C LYS A 14 5.55 -19.95 1.47
N PHE A 15 5.43 -18.71 1.95
CA PHE A 15 5.27 -18.40 3.36
C PHE A 15 4.00 -19.04 3.93
N ALA A 16 2.88 -18.94 3.22
CA ALA A 16 1.59 -19.51 3.61
C ALA A 16 1.70 -21.01 3.88
N GLU A 17 2.31 -21.76 2.95
CA GLU A 17 2.45 -23.20 3.05
C GLU A 17 3.43 -23.65 4.15
N VAL A 18 4.57 -22.95 4.29
CA VAL A 18 5.58 -23.29 5.31
C VAL A 18 5.05 -23.02 6.72
N ASN A 19 4.38 -21.87 6.91
CA ASN A 19 3.94 -21.41 8.23
C ASN A 19 2.48 -21.79 8.55
N LYS A 20 1.80 -22.49 7.63
CA LYS A 20 0.40 -22.92 7.79
C LYS A 20 -0.52 -21.73 8.07
N CYS A 21 -0.25 -20.61 7.40
CA CYS A 21 -0.97 -19.35 7.55
C CYS A 21 -1.95 -19.21 6.39
N HIS A 22 -3.22 -18.93 6.67
CA HIS A 22 -4.18 -18.74 5.59
C HIS A 22 -4.03 -17.33 5.00
N ILE A 23 -3.74 -17.27 3.70
CA ILE A 23 -3.47 -16.02 2.99
C ILE A 23 -4.25 -16.00 1.67
N TRP A 24 -5.01 -14.93 1.43
CA TRP A 24 -5.78 -14.71 0.21
C TRP A 24 -5.13 -13.62 -0.64
N LEU A 25 -4.90 -13.92 -1.91
CA LEU A 25 -4.54 -12.92 -2.92
C LEU A 25 -5.80 -12.19 -3.39
N GLY A 26 -5.78 -10.86 -3.33
CA GLY A 26 -6.92 -10.02 -3.69
C GLY A 26 -6.65 -9.08 -4.86
N GLY A 27 -7.63 -8.20 -5.07
CA GLY A 27 -7.49 -6.99 -5.87
C GLY A 27 -7.06 -7.23 -7.32
N SER A 28 -6.17 -6.37 -7.81
CA SER A 28 -5.85 -6.35 -9.24
C SER A 28 -5.12 -7.61 -9.73
N PHE A 29 -4.36 -8.26 -8.86
CA PHE A 29 -3.65 -9.51 -9.17
C PHE A 29 -4.61 -10.71 -9.25
N LEU A 30 -5.60 -10.78 -8.36
CA LEU A 30 -6.64 -11.80 -8.42
C LEU A 30 -7.47 -11.71 -9.72
N HIS A 31 -7.82 -10.50 -10.14
CA HIS A 31 -8.74 -10.29 -11.27
C HIS A 31 -8.04 -10.09 -12.63
N GLY A 32 -6.72 -10.24 -12.71
CA GLY A 32 -5.95 -10.08 -13.95
C GLY A 32 -5.86 -8.64 -14.48
N GLY A 33 -6.12 -7.64 -13.63
CA GLY A 33 -6.07 -6.21 -13.96
C GLY A 33 -4.84 -5.48 -13.42
N ALA A 34 -3.83 -6.22 -12.96
CA ALA A 34 -2.63 -5.64 -12.37
C ALA A 34 -1.75 -4.95 -13.43
N THR A 35 -1.12 -3.85 -13.03
CA THR A 35 -0.12 -3.13 -13.82
C THR A 35 1.21 -3.08 -13.06
N LEU A 36 2.26 -2.55 -13.68
CA LEU A 36 3.57 -2.35 -13.01
C LEU A 36 3.48 -1.48 -11.74
N PHE A 37 2.43 -0.65 -11.64
CA PHE A 37 2.17 0.23 -10.50
C PHE A 37 1.01 -0.26 -9.63
N SER A 38 0.60 -1.52 -9.75
CA SER A 38 -0.36 -2.09 -8.81
C SER A 38 0.28 -2.34 -7.44
N ASP A 39 -0.49 -1.99 -6.42
CA ASP A 39 -0.43 -2.54 -5.07
C ASP A 39 -0.77 -4.04 -5.08
N VAL A 40 -0.20 -4.80 -4.14
CA VAL A 40 -0.57 -6.19 -3.88
C VAL A 40 -1.54 -6.22 -2.72
N ASP A 41 -2.79 -6.61 -2.97
CA ASP A 41 -3.81 -6.80 -1.95
C ASP A 41 -3.68 -8.21 -1.36
N ILE A 42 -3.39 -8.32 -0.07
CA ILE A 42 -3.29 -9.60 0.64
C ILE A 42 -4.18 -9.56 1.87
N SER A 43 -4.96 -10.61 2.11
CA SER A 43 -5.66 -10.82 3.38
C SER A 43 -5.04 -11.98 4.13
N VAL A 44 -4.74 -11.80 5.41
CA VAL A 44 -3.95 -12.76 6.19
C VAL A 44 -4.63 -13.12 7.51
N PHE A 45 -4.77 -14.42 7.74
CA PHE A 45 -5.19 -15.01 9.01
C PHE A 45 -4.05 -15.87 9.58
N CYS A 46 -3.31 -15.30 10.52
CA CYS A 46 -2.16 -15.94 11.16
C CYS A 46 -1.90 -15.39 12.57
N THR A 47 -0.89 -15.94 13.26
CA THR A 47 -0.46 -15.39 14.54
C THR A 47 0.27 -14.07 14.37
N CYS A 48 0.31 -13.22 15.40
CA CYS A 48 1.07 -11.96 15.35
C CYS A 48 2.57 -12.18 15.07
N LYS A 49 3.14 -13.29 15.56
CA LYS A 49 4.53 -13.67 15.28
C LYS A 49 4.73 -13.92 13.78
N ASP A 50 3.87 -14.74 13.18
CA ASP A 50 3.98 -15.08 11.76
C ASP A 50 3.69 -13.85 10.88
N LEU A 51 2.81 -12.96 11.31
CA LEU A 51 2.56 -11.69 10.62
C LEU A 51 3.81 -10.81 10.58
N ILE A 52 4.53 -10.68 11.70
CA ILE A 52 5.79 -9.92 11.73
C ILE A 52 6.82 -10.59 10.83
N GLU A 53 6.91 -11.92 10.85
CA GLU A 53 7.81 -12.68 9.97
C GLU A 53 7.46 -12.51 8.49
N LEU A 54 6.17 -12.48 8.14
CA LEU A 54 5.67 -12.21 6.80
C LEU A 54 6.09 -10.80 6.33
N ILE A 55 5.88 -9.79 7.18
CA ILE A 55 6.18 -8.39 6.84
C ILE A 55 7.68 -8.20 6.63
N TYR A 56 8.54 -8.69 7.54
CA TYR A 56 9.98 -8.44 7.50
C TYR A 56 10.79 -9.50 6.75
N GLY A 57 10.18 -10.65 6.41
CA GLY A 57 10.86 -11.76 5.75
C GLY A 57 11.00 -11.59 4.23
N TYR A 58 10.15 -10.79 3.58
CA TYR A 58 10.30 -10.46 2.15
C TYR A 58 11.50 -9.55 1.91
N GLY A 59 11.60 -8.50 2.72
CA GLY A 59 12.55 -7.40 2.56
C GLY A 59 12.33 -6.36 3.65
N LYS A 60 13.08 -5.26 3.59
CA LYS A 60 12.99 -4.20 4.59
C LYS A 60 11.86 -3.22 4.26
N PRO A 61 10.83 -3.08 5.11
CA PRO A 61 9.84 -2.02 4.97
C PRO A 61 10.48 -0.65 5.22
N VAL A 62 10.16 0.34 4.38
CA VAL A 62 10.53 1.74 4.59
C VAL A 62 9.39 2.56 5.19
N TYR A 63 8.18 2.03 5.11
CA TYR A 63 6.97 2.69 5.56
C TYR A 63 5.91 1.64 5.93
N ILE A 64 5.33 1.77 7.13
CA ILE A 64 4.23 0.92 7.60
C ILE A 64 3.20 1.82 8.28
N SER A 65 2.04 1.95 7.65
CA SER A 65 0.88 2.72 8.18
C SER A 65 -0.37 1.86 8.15
N TYR A 66 -1.54 2.44 8.45
CA TYR A 66 -2.81 1.71 8.38
C TYR A 66 -3.93 2.59 7.85
N THR A 67 -5.01 1.96 7.40
CA THR A 67 -6.19 2.66 6.92
C THR A 67 -7.17 2.96 8.05
N HIS A 68 -7.84 4.12 7.97
CA HIS A 68 -8.95 4.46 8.88
C HIS A 68 -10.33 4.12 8.29
N LYS A 69 -10.42 3.91 6.97
CA LYS A 69 -11.65 3.56 6.25
C LYS A 69 -11.30 2.73 5.01
N PRO A 70 -11.51 1.39 5.03
CA PRO A 70 -11.89 0.58 6.19
C PRO A 70 -10.78 0.53 7.25
N LEU A 71 -11.07 0.08 8.47
CA LEU A 71 -10.06 -0.25 9.48
C LEU A 71 -9.55 -1.68 9.27
N GLY A 72 -8.35 -1.98 9.76
CA GLY A 72 -7.79 -3.34 9.73
C GLY A 72 -6.97 -3.70 8.50
N ILE A 73 -6.48 -2.70 7.76
CA ILE A 73 -5.52 -2.87 6.66
C ILE A 73 -4.23 -2.12 7.02
N LEU A 74 -3.11 -2.83 7.03
CA LEU A 74 -1.77 -2.26 7.05
C LEU A 74 -1.33 -1.91 5.63
N ILE A 75 -0.72 -0.74 5.47
CA ILE A 75 -0.06 -0.34 4.23
C ILE A 75 1.43 -0.51 4.44
N VAL A 76 2.03 -1.46 3.74
CA VAL A 76 3.47 -1.76 3.82
C VAL A 76 4.13 -1.37 2.51
N ILE A 77 5.20 -0.58 2.58
CA ILE A 77 5.99 -0.20 1.40
C ILE A 77 7.44 -0.62 1.64
N TYR A 78 7.98 -1.40 0.71
CA TYR A 78 9.32 -1.96 0.77
C TYR A 78 10.36 -1.10 0.05
N GLU A 79 11.65 -1.29 0.36
CA GLU A 79 12.76 -0.56 -0.27
C GLU A 79 12.82 -0.71 -1.80
N ASP A 80 12.28 -1.79 -2.35
CA ASP A 80 12.21 -2.04 -3.79
C ASP A 80 10.99 -1.41 -4.49
N GLY A 81 10.13 -0.71 -3.73
CA GLY A 81 8.92 -0.07 -4.24
C GLY A 81 7.65 -0.89 -4.19
N VAL A 82 7.73 -2.18 -3.82
CA VAL A 82 6.53 -3.00 -3.66
C VAL A 82 5.66 -2.40 -2.55
N ALA A 83 4.40 -2.15 -2.86
CA ALA A 83 3.39 -1.70 -1.91
C ALA A 83 2.33 -2.77 -1.72
N VAL A 84 1.97 -3.00 -0.46
CA VAL A 84 1.09 -4.08 -0.04
C VAL A 84 0.00 -3.51 0.85
N ASP A 85 -1.24 -3.78 0.46
CA ASP A 85 -2.42 -3.55 1.28
C ASP A 85 -2.70 -4.87 2.01
N LEU A 86 -2.23 -4.95 3.26
CA LEU A 86 -2.26 -6.15 4.09
C LEU A 86 -3.45 -6.11 5.06
N GLU A 87 -4.54 -6.75 4.68
CA GLU A 87 -5.75 -6.91 5.47
C GLU A 87 -5.55 -7.99 6.55
N ILE A 88 -5.57 -7.57 7.82
CA ILE A 88 -5.33 -8.48 8.95
C ILE A 88 -6.64 -9.03 9.46
N ILE A 89 -6.78 -10.35 9.43
CA ILE A 89 -7.96 -11.06 9.89
C ILE A 89 -7.73 -11.52 11.34
N GLU A 90 -8.65 -11.16 12.24
CA GLU A 90 -8.63 -11.60 13.64
C GLU A 90 -9.45 -12.86 13.85
N THR A 91 -10.56 -13.02 13.13
CA THR A 91 -11.48 -14.13 13.31
C THR A 91 -12.09 -14.51 11.98
N MET A 92 -12.10 -15.81 11.69
CA MET A 92 -12.67 -16.40 10.49
C MET A 92 -12.98 -17.88 10.76
N ASN A 93 -14.04 -18.41 10.16
CA ASN A 93 -14.23 -19.85 10.10
C ASN A 93 -13.58 -20.38 8.82
N ILE A 94 -12.66 -21.33 8.98
CA ILE A 94 -11.88 -21.87 7.87
C ILE A 94 -12.30 -23.31 7.65
N GLU A 95 -12.92 -23.55 6.50
CA GLU A 95 -13.29 -24.86 5.99
C GLU A 95 -12.57 -25.02 4.66
N GLY A 96 -11.50 -25.82 4.61
CA GLY A 96 -10.71 -25.97 3.39
C GLY A 96 -9.39 -26.69 3.58
N VAL A 97 -8.76 -27.04 2.46
CA VAL A 97 -7.42 -27.63 2.38
C VAL A 97 -6.49 -26.61 1.71
N GLY A 98 -5.27 -26.44 2.23
CA GLY A 98 -4.31 -25.48 1.70
C GLY A 98 -4.26 -24.17 2.48
N TYR A 99 -3.21 -23.39 2.24
CA TYR A 99 -2.92 -22.18 3.00
C TYR A 99 -2.86 -20.92 2.14
N PHE A 100 -2.54 -21.04 0.85
CA PHE A 100 -2.66 -19.93 -0.11
C PHE A 100 -3.92 -20.03 -0.96
N HIS A 101 -4.71 -18.95 -1.00
CA HIS A 101 -6.05 -18.91 -1.60
C HIS A 101 -6.12 -17.88 -2.73
N THR A 102 -6.81 -18.24 -3.81
CA THR A 102 -7.00 -17.42 -5.03
C THR A 102 -8.49 -17.24 -5.36
N ASP A 103 -9.35 -17.43 -4.37
CA ASP A 103 -10.74 -17.04 -4.34
C ASP A 103 -10.91 -15.71 -3.59
N ASP A 104 -12.03 -15.02 -3.82
CA ASP A 104 -12.30 -13.74 -3.16
C ASP A 104 -12.66 -13.97 -1.69
N ILE A 105 -11.84 -13.43 -0.78
CA ILE A 105 -12.08 -13.53 0.67
C ILE A 105 -13.44 -12.98 1.11
N LYS A 106 -14.05 -12.08 0.32
CA LYS A 106 -15.40 -11.57 0.59
C LYS A 106 -16.49 -12.64 0.53
N ALA A 107 -16.18 -13.83 -0.01
CA ALA A 107 -17.06 -14.99 0.07
C ALA A 107 -17.18 -15.55 1.51
N TYR A 108 -16.31 -15.12 2.42
CA TYR A 108 -16.24 -15.59 3.80
C TYR A 108 -16.70 -14.52 4.80
N ASN A 109 -17.19 -14.98 5.95
CA ASN A 109 -17.43 -14.12 7.10
C ASN A 109 -16.15 -14.03 7.94
N TYR A 110 -15.61 -12.82 8.05
CA TYR A 110 -14.40 -12.55 8.84
C TYR A 110 -14.45 -11.19 9.53
N ILE A 111 -13.63 -11.05 10.56
CA ILE A 111 -13.45 -9.80 11.33
C ILE A 111 -12.00 -9.36 11.17
N ARG A 112 -11.78 -8.07 10.88
CA ARG A 112 -10.44 -7.50 10.76
C ARG A 112 -9.89 -7.05 12.12
N SER A 113 -8.58 -7.17 12.30
CA SER A 113 -7.90 -6.65 13.49
C SER A 113 -7.40 -5.22 13.30
N GLU A 114 -8.12 -4.24 13.85
CA GLU A 114 -7.62 -2.87 13.95
C GLU A 114 -6.45 -2.76 14.94
N LYS A 115 -6.53 -3.50 16.04
CA LYS A 115 -5.54 -3.45 17.12
C LYS A 115 -4.13 -3.77 16.61
N ILE A 116 -3.99 -4.87 15.88
CA ILE A 116 -2.70 -5.30 15.34
C ILE A 116 -2.17 -4.27 14.33
N CYS A 117 -3.03 -3.68 13.49
CA CYS A 117 -2.62 -2.63 12.56
C CYS A 117 -2.00 -1.43 13.29
N ARG A 118 -2.59 -1.01 14.42
CA ARG A 118 -2.05 0.10 15.22
C ARG A 118 -0.72 -0.27 15.87
N GLU A 119 -0.62 -1.48 16.42
CA GLU A 119 0.59 -1.97 17.10
C GLU A 119 1.78 -2.12 16.14
N LEU A 120 1.54 -2.53 14.88
CA LEU A 120 2.58 -2.73 13.88
C LEU A 120 2.90 -1.48 13.04
N SER A 121 2.05 -0.45 13.09
CA SER A 121 2.35 0.82 12.43
C SER A 121 3.59 1.47 13.04
N LEU A 122 4.47 2.03 12.21
CA LEU A 122 5.68 2.71 12.73
C LEU A 122 5.32 3.99 13.49
N ARG A 123 4.26 4.67 13.03
CA ARG A 123 3.76 5.94 13.57
C ARG A 123 2.26 6.04 13.34
N SER A 124 1.58 6.74 14.25
CA SER A 124 0.12 6.92 14.23
C SER A 124 -0.32 8.38 14.19
N ASP A 125 0.61 9.33 14.09
CA ASP A 125 0.30 10.75 13.96
C ASP A 125 -0.32 11.09 12.60
N THR A 126 -1.18 12.11 12.58
CA THR A 126 -1.94 12.51 11.38
C THR A 126 -1.05 12.78 10.16
N PRO A 127 0.05 13.57 10.25
CA PRO A 127 0.95 13.76 9.11
C PRO A 127 1.51 12.44 8.58
N TYR A 128 1.99 11.57 9.47
CA TYR A 128 2.46 10.26 9.04
C TYR A 128 1.36 9.51 8.30
N GLN A 129 0.14 9.43 8.83
CA GLN A 129 -0.95 8.76 8.14
C GLN A 129 -1.25 9.40 6.79
N VAL A 130 -1.36 10.73 6.70
CA VAL A 130 -1.60 11.45 5.43
C VAL A 130 -0.52 11.14 4.40
N SER A 131 0.75 11.01 4.79
CA SER A 131 1.84 10.77 3.84
C SER A 131 1.67 9.51 2.98
N ARG A 132 1.00 8.45 3.46
CA ARG A 132 0.69 7.24 2.66
C ARG A 132 -0.10 7.55 1.39
N LEU A 133 -0.86 8.65 1.40
CA LEU A 133 -1.68 9.07 0.27
C LEU A 133 -0.82 9.53 -0.90
N PHE A 134 0.42 10.00 -0.70
CA PHE A 134 1.32 10.30 -1.82
C PHE A 134 1.57 9.06 -2.66
N HIS A 135 1.96 7.96 -2.01
CA HIS A 135 2.21 6.70 -2.70
C HIS A 135 0.96 6.24 -3.44
N ARG A 136 -0.19 6.19 -2.76
CA ARG A 136 -1.48 5.82 -3.36
C ARG A 136 -1.83 6.70 -4.57
N SER A 137 -1.70 8.01 -4.43
CA SER A 137 -1.96 8.99 -5.49
C SER A 137 -1.13 8.68 -6.73
N LEU A 138 0.19 8.55 -6.55
CA LEU A 138 1.15 8.31 -7.62
C LEU A 138 0.88 6.99 -8.34
N ILE A 139 0.71 5.89 -7.61
CA ILE A 139 0.49 4.59 -8.24
C ILE A 139 -0.87 4.47 -8.95
N LYS A 140 -1.92 5.10 -8.42
CA LYS A 140 -3.23 5.11 -9.10
C LYS A 140 -3.17 5.96 -10.37
N PHE A 141 -2.47 7.10 -10.35
CA PHE A 141 -2.25 7.89 -11.56
C PHE A 141 -1.46 7.12 -12.62
N LEU A 142 -0.31 6.54 -12.23
CA LEU A 142 0.58 5.78 -13.12
C LEU A 142 -0.08 4.50 -13.68
N SER A 143 -1.05 3.92 -12.99
CA SER A 143 -1.86 2.78 -13.47
C SER A 143 -3.06 3.20 -14.34
N GLY A 144 -3.13 4.47 -14.75
CA GLY A 144 -4.18 5.00 -15.64
C GLY A 144 -5.47 5.42 -14.91
N LYS A 145 -5.56 5.27 -13.59
CA LYS A 145 -6.70 5.73 -12.77
C LYS A 145 -6.49 7.19 -12.35
N ARG A 146 -6.30 8.07 -13.34
CA ARG A 146 -5.86 9.46 -13.17
C ARG A 146 -6.75 10.28 -12.22
N GLU A 147 -8.07 10.23 -12.41
CA GLU A 147 -9.03 10.93 -11.54
C GLU A 147 -8.89 10.51 -10.07
N ILE A 148 -8.68 9.21 -9.81
CA ILE A 148 -8.46 8.70 -8.45
C ILE A 148 -7.15 9.23 -7.88
N GLY A 149 -6.08 9.23 -8.68
CA GLY A 149 -4.80 9.83 -8.31
C GLY A 149 -4.96 11.30 -7.92
N VAL A 150 -5.52 12.12 -8.81
CA VAL A 150 -5.74 13.56 -8.57
C VAL A 150 -6.62 13.80 -7.33
N ARG A 151 -7.70 13.04 -7.15
CA ARG A 151 -8.55 13.16 -5.96
C ARG A 151 -7.78 12.85 -4.68
N THR A 152 -6.96 11.80 -4.68
CA THR A 152 -6.12 11.46 -3.52
C THR A 152 -5.04 12.51 -3.25
N ALA A 153 -4.42 13.08 -4.28
CA ALA A 153 -3.50 14.22 -4.11
C ALA A 153 -4.20 15.43 -3.47
N ASN A 154 -5.45 15.70 -3.86
CA ASN A 154 -6.23 16.79 -3.28
C ASN A 154 -6.57 16.59 -1.79
N GLU A 155 -6.67 15.33 -1.31
CA GLU A 155 -6.78 15.07 0.13
C GLU A 155 -5.52 15.52 0.89
N ILE A 156 -4.34 15.34 0.28
CA ILE A 156 -3.06 15.80 0.84
C ILE A 156 -2.95 17.32 0.77
N ALA A 157 -3.33 17.91 -0.37
CA ALA A 157 -3.33 19.36 -0.57
C ALA A 157 -4.21 20.04 0.46
N THR A 158 -5.44 19.56 0.63
CA THR A 158 -6.40 20.06 1.64
C THR A 158 -5.86 19.98 3.06
N PHE A 159 -5.07 18.94 3.37
CA PHE A 159 -4.45 18.78 4.68
C PHE A 159 -3.38 19.84 4.95
N LEU A 160 -2.57 20.19 3.95
CA LEU A 160 -1.53 21.23 4.07
C LEU A 160 -2.10 22.64 4.00
N ASP A 161 -2.99 22.88 3.03
CA ASP A 161 -3.66 24.14 2.78
C ASP A 161 -5.06 23.87 2.20
N PRO A 162 -6.14 24.10 2.97
CA PRO A 162 -7.51 23.85 2.53
C PRO A 162 -7.96 24.58 1.25
N GLY A 163 -7.23 25.61 0.81
CA GLY A 163 -7.50 26.33 -0.44
C GLY A 163 -6.77 25.79 -1.67
N SER A 164 -5.83 24.86 -1.50
CA SER A 164 -5.00 24.33 -2.58
C SER A 164 -5.68 23.17 -3.30
N LEU A 165 -5.80 23.27 -4.62
CA LEU A 165 -6.32 22.21 -5.48
C LEU A 165 -5.35 21.90 -6.61
N ILE A 166 -5.17 20.61 -6.86
CA ILE A 166 -4.36 20.04 -7.93
C ILE A 166 -5.29 19.63 -9.07
N ASP A 167 -4.97 20.11 -10.28
CA ASP A 167 -5.61 19.67 -11.51
C ASP A 167 -4.85 18.50 -12.16
N GLU A 168 -5.50 17.80 -13.09
CA GLU A 168 -4.88 16.68 -13.80
C GLU A 168 -3.75 17.12 -14.75
N SER A 169 -3.92 18.25 -15.44
CA SER A 169 -2.98 18.75 -16.46
C SER A 169 -1.61 19.15 -15.91
N GLY A 170 -1.55 19.55 -14.63
CA GLY A 170 -0.35 19.94 -13.90
C GLY A 170 0.08 18.92 -12.86
N TYR A 171 -0.56 17.73 -12.82
CA TYR A 171 -0.43 16.78 -11.72
C TYR A 171 1.02 16.48 -11.33
N ALA A 172 1.91 16.19 -12.29
CA ALA A 172 3.31 15.85 -12.04
C ALA A 172 4.09 16.97 -11.31
N ASN A 173 3.91 18.22 -11.73
CA ASN A 173 4.54 19.37 -11.09
C ASN A 173 3.91 19.65 -9.71
N SER A 174 2.57 19.63 -9.64
CA SER A 174 1.83 19.93 -8.42
C SER A 174 2.09 18.91 -7.31
N ILE A 175 2.11 17.60 -7.61
CA ILE A 175 2.37 16.56 -6.61
C ILE A 175 3.82 16.61 -6.12
N ASN A 176 4.75 17.01 -6.99
CA ASN A 176 6.16 17.19 -6.67
C ASN A 176 6.38 18.37 -5.71
N ASP A 177 5.75 19.50 -5.97
CA ASP A 177 5.84 20.66 -5.09
C ASP A 177 5.10 20.40 -3.77
N LEU A 178 3.95 19.73 -3.82
CA LEU A 178 3.25 19.28 -2.61
C LEU A 178 4.11 18.36 -1.75
N LEU A 179 4.84 17.42 -2.35
CA LEU A 179 5.75 16.52 -1.64
C LEU A 179 6.87 17.30 -0.94
N LYS A 180 7.49 18.28 -1.62
CA LYS A 180 8.53 19.12 -1.02
C LYS A 180 8.00 19.91 0.17
N SER A 181 6.87 20.60 0.00
CA SER A 181 6.26 21.39 1.08
C SER A 181 5.82 20.53 2.26
N PHE A 182 5.37 19.30 1.99
CA PHE A 182 5.04 18.34 3.05
C PHE A 182 6.30 17.89 3.82
N ASP A 183 7.36 17.54 3.10
CA ASP A 183 8.62 17.05 3.69
C ASP A 183 9.36 18.14 4.48
N GLU A 184 9.32 19.38 4.02
CA GLU A 184 9.84 20.55 4.74
C GLU A 184 9.19 20.73 6.12
N GLN A 185 7.89 20.43 6.25
CA GLN A 185 7.14 20.61 7.50
C GLN A 185 7.18 19.38 8.41
N TYR A 186 7.12 18.17 7.84
CA TYR A 186 6.87 16.94 8.62
C TYR A 186 7.99 15.90 8.56
N HIS A 187 9.00 16.10 7.70
CA HIS A 187 10.18 15.25 7.53
C HIS A 187 9.85 13.77 7.35
N LEU A 188 9.58 13.37 6.11
CA LEU A 188 9.32 12.00 5.75
C LEU A 188 10.57 11.12 5.97
N PRO A 189 10.39 9.82 6.28
CA PRO A 189 11.51 8.89 6.31
C PRO A 189 12.26 8.93 4.98
N PHE A 190 13.58 9.20 5.01
CA PHE A 190 14.40 9.43 3.82
C PHE A 190 14.22 8.35 2.73
N LYS A 191 14.20 7.07 3.11
CA LYS A 191 13.99 5.97 2.16
C LYS A 191 12.61 6.00 1.53
N TYR A 192 11.58 6.33 2.29
CA TYR A 192 10.22 6.48 1.75
C TYR A 192 10.08 7.68 0.83
N TYR A 193 10.67 8.83 1.22
CA TYR A 193 10.72 10.02 0.37
C TYR A 193 11.35 9.70 -1.00
N ASN A 194 12.47 8.96 -1.03
CA ASN A 194 13.12 8.58 -2.28
C ASN A 194 12.22 7.70 -3.18
N ILE A 195 11.43 6.78 -2.61
CA ILE A 195 10.45 6.00 -3.40
C ILE A 195 9.42 6.93 -4.06
N LEU A 196 8.90 7.91 -3.32
CA LEU A 196 7.96 8.89 -3.87
C LEU A 196 8.58 9.72 -5.00
N ARG A 197 9.85 10.11 -4.85
CA ARG A 197 10.62 10.81 -5.89
C ARG A 197 10.77 9.97 -7.15
N GLU A 198 11.16 8.70 -7.02
CA GLU A 198 11.27 7.78 -8.16
C GLU A 198 9.93 7.61 -8.88
N LEU A 199 8.82 7.51 -8.15
CA LEU A 199 7.48 7.44 -8.75
C LEU A 199 7.11 8.73 -9.50
N ILE A 200 7.47 9.90 -8.98
CA ILE A 200 7.24 11.19 -9.65
C ILE A 200 8.05 11.28 -10.94
N GLU A 201 9.30 10.82 -10.95
CA GLU A 201 10.12 10.77 -12.16
C GLU A 201 9.46 9.95 -13.28
N LYS A 202 8.75 8.87 -12.92
CA LYS A 202 7.98 8.06 -13.88
C LYS A 202 6.77 8.76 -14.47
N LEU A 203 6.21 9.79 -13.83
CA LEU A 203 5.14 10.59 -14.42
C LEU A 203 5.66 11.39 -15.62
N ASN A 204 6.84 12.00 -15.49
CA ASN A 204 7.45 12.81 -16.54
C ASN A 204 7.82 11.97 -17.77
N ASP A 205 8.23 10.72 -17.56
CA ASP A 205 8.47 9.75 -18.65
C ASP A 205 7.18 9.36 -19.40
N ALA A 206 6.03 9.40 -18.72
CA ALA A 206 4.73 9.02 -19.26
C ALA A 206 4.07 10.15 -20.06
N ASP A 207 4.29 11.42 -19.69
CA ASP A 207 3.77 12.59 -20.41
C ASP A 207 4.52 12.89 -21.73
N CYS A 208 5.67 12.24 -21.96
CA CYS A 208 6.46 12.36 -23.19
C CYS A 208 6.08 11.34 -24.29
N LYS A 209 5.02 10.55 -24.11
CA LYS A 209 4.53 9.54 -25.05
C LYS A 209 3.09 9.80 -25.48
#